data_AF-A0A2A4YHF5-F1
#
_entry.id   AF-A0A2A4YHF5-F1
#
_cell.length_a   1.000
_cell.length_b   1.000
_cell.length_c   1.000
_cell.angle_alpha   90.00
_cell.angle_beta   90.00
_cell.angle_gamma   90.00
#
_symmetry.space_group_name_H-M   'P 1'
#
loop_
_entity.id
_entity.type
_entity.pdbx_description
1 polymer ?
#
loop_
_entity_poly.entity_id
_entity_poly.type
_entity_poly.pdbx_seq_one_letter_code
_entity_poly.pdbx_strand_id
1 'polypeptide(L)' 'QQNKSLKAHWANMVVHGCPHLLGYDHIQDAEAEEMESLETQLIEKLGFNNPYKEQ' A
#
# COMPACT_ATOMS: atom_id res chain seq x y z
N GLN A 1 -8.47 17.08 -4.23
CA GLN A 1 -8.45 16.19 -5.41
C GLN A 1 -7.19 15.36 -5.31
N GLN A 2 -7.29 14.07 -4.94
CA GLN A 2 -6.11 13.21 -4.94
C GLN A 2 -5.72 13.00 -6.41
N ASN A 3 -4.65 13.67 -6.84
CA ASN A 3 -4.08 13.58 -8.19
C ASN A 3 -3.35 12.24 -8.40
N LYS A 4 -3.81 11.17 -7.74
CA LYS A 4 -3.32 9.81 -7.96
C LYS A 4 -3.90 9.37 -9.29
N SER A 5 -3.02 9.02 -10.24
CA SER A 5 -3.48 8.43 -11.49
C SER A 5 -4.38 7.23 -11.17
N LEU A 6 -5.40 6.98 -11.98
CA LEU A 6 -6.31 5.84 -11.77
C LEU A 6 -5.53 4.53 -11.61
N LYS A 7 -4.41 4.40 -12.35
CA LYS A 7 -3.47 3.28 -12.25
C LYS A 7 -2.79 3.17 -10.89
N ALA A 8 -2.37 4.28 -10.29
CA ALA A 8 -1.75 4.28 -8.96
C ALA A 8 -2.76 3.86 -7.87
N HIS A 9 -4.03 4.27 -8.00
CA HIS A 9 -5.08 3.84 -7.08
C HIS A 9 -5.35 2.33 -7.17
N TRP A 10 -5.48 1.80 -8.40
CA TRP A 10 -5.66 0.36 -8.59
C TRP A 10 -4.44 -0.46 -8.18
N ALA A 11 -3.23 0.04 -8.43
CA ALA A 11 -2.01 -0.62 -7.96
C ALA A 11 -1.97 -0.71 -6.43
N ASN A 12 -2.34 0.36 -5.73
CA ASN A 12 -2.48 0.34 -4.27
C ASN A 12 -3.50 -0.72 -3.83
N MET A 13 -4.72 -0.73 -4.39
CA MET A 13 -5.74 -1.71 -3.98
C MET A 13 -5.29 -3.18 -4.16
N VAL A 14 -4.57 -3.48 -5.24
CA VAL A 14 -4.02 -4.83 -5.46
C VAL A 14 -2.89 -5.13 -4.48
N VAL A 15 -1.96 -4.20 -4.30
CA VAL A 15 -0.82 -4.35 -3.40
C VAL A 15 -1.26 -4.46 -1.94
N HIS A 16 -2.31 -3.76 -1.54
CA HIS A 16 -2.94 -3.84 -0.21
C HIS A 16 -3.70 -5.16 0.00
N GLY A 17 -4.38 -5.65 -1.05
CA GLY A 17 -5.11 -6.91 -0.99
C GLY A 17 -4.19 -8.14 -0.87
N CYS A 18 -2.97 -8.09 -1.39
CA CYS A 18 -2.03 -9.21 -1.35
C CYS A 18 -1.59 -9.60 0.09
N PRO A 19 -1.08 -8.68 0.95
CA PRO A 19 -0.77 -8.96 2.34
C PRO A 19 -1.98 -9.48 3.12
N HIS A 20 -3.17 -8.90 2.91
CA HIS A 20 -4.40 -9.41 3.53
C HIS A 20 -4.69 -10.88 3.17
N LEU A 21 -4.49 -11.27 1.91
CA LEU A 21 -4.64 -12.67 1.49
C LEU A 21 -3.55 -13.59 2.06
N LEU A 22 -2.39 -13.05 2.40
CA LEU A 22 -1.29 -13.77 3.07
C LEU A 22 -1.46 -13.82 4.60
N GLY A 23 -2.50 -13.20 5.15
CA GLY A 23 -2.82 -13.20 6.58
C GLY A 23 -2.20 -12.05 7.38
N TYR A 24 -1.62 -11.05 6.71
CA TYR A 24 -1.29 -9.78 7.35
C TYR A 24 -2.57 -8.99 7.60
N ASP A 25 -2.64 -8.28 8.71
CA ASP A 25 -3.72 -7.36 9.04
C ASP A 25 -3.11 -6.08 9.60
N HIS A 26 -3.88 -5.01 9.63
CA HIS A 26 -3.46 -3.70 10.11
C HIS A 26 -4.36 -3.24 11.26
N ILE A 27 -4.83 -4.17 12.10
CA ILE A 27 -5.63 -3.86 13.29
C ILE A 27 -4.75 -3.33 14.43
N GLN A 28 -3.54 -3.89 14.58
CA GLN A 28 -2.55 -3.44 15.56
C GLN A 28 -1.54 -2.52 14.88
N ASP A 29 -1.13 -1.43 15.55
CA ASP A 29 -0.18 -0.45 15.01
C ASP A 29 1.15 -1.09 14.56
N ALA A 30 1.63 -2.10 15.28
CA ALA A 30 2.86 -2.81 14.93
C ALA A 30 2.73 -3.65 13.65
N GLU A 31 1.57 -4.28 13.46
CA GLU A 31 1.28 -5.09 12.25
C GLU A 31 1.00 -4.17 11.05
N ALA A 32 0.35 -3.03 11.30
CA ALA A 32 0.16 -1.98 10.31
C ALA A 32 1.51 -1.46 9.80
N GLU A 33 2.46 -1.11 10.67
CA GLU A 33 3.77 -0.60 10.24
C GLU A 33 4.54 -1.59 9.35
N GLU A 34 4.49 -2.89 9.68
CA GLU A 34 5.07 -3.94 8.83
C GLU A 34 4.38 -4.03 7.46
N MET A 35 3.05 -4.02 7.44
CA MET A 35 2.26 -4.08 6.22
C MET A 35 2.46 -2.83 5.34
N GLU A 36 2.45 -1.64 5.92
CA GLU A 36 2.66 -0.37 5.22
C GLU A 36 4.07 -0.28 4.61
N SER A 37 5.09 -0.80 5.30
CA SER A 37 6.46 -0.89 4.77
C SER A 37 6.54 -1.81 3.55
N LEU A 38 5.87 -2.96 3.59
CA LEU A 38 5.78 -3.88 2.45
C LEU A 38 5.01 -3.26 1.27
N GLU A 39 3.86 -2.65 1.54
CA GLU A 39 3.05 -1.98 0.53
C GLU A 39 3.82 -0.84 -0.15
N THR A 40 4.54 -0.03 0.63
CA THR A 40 5.42 1.04 0.13
C THR A 40 6.47 0.50 -0.82
N GLN A 41 7.22 -0.53 -0.40
CA GLN A 41 8.28 -1.12 -1.21
C GLN A 41 7.75 -1.70 -2.52
N LEU A 42 6.56 -2.32 -2.50
CA LEU A 42 5.92 -2.89 -3.68
C LEU A 42 5.43 -1.80 -4.64
N ILE A 43 4.79 -0.74 -4.12
CA ILE A 43 4.30 0.39 -4.92
C ILE A 43 5.44 1.16 -5.58
N GLU A 44 6.54 1.40 -4.86
CA GLU A 44 7.74 2.05 -5.42
C GLU A 44 8.40 1.18 -6.50
N LYS A 45 8.47 -0.14 -6.31
CA LYS A 45 8.95 -1.09 -7.34
C LYS A 45 8.08 -1.11 -8.59
N LEU A 46 6.77 -0.85 -8.46
CA LEU A 46 5.85 -0.71 -9.58
C LEU A 46 5.95 0.66 -10.27
N GLY A 47 6.81 1.57 -9.77
CA GLY A 47 7.03 2.91 -10.34
C GLY A 47 5.99 3.94 -9.92
N PHE A 48 5.24 3.67 -8.85
CA PHE A 48 4.25 4.59 -8.29
C PHE A 48 4.80 5.25 -7.01
N ASN A 49 4.28 6.43 -6.69
CA ASN A 49 4.66 7.14 -5.46
C ASN A 49 4.08 6.43 -4.22
N ASN A 50 4.83 6.48 -3.12
CA ASN A 50 4.41 5.96 -1.83
C ASN A 50 3.01 6.52 -1.45
N PRO A 51 2.03 5.64 -1.17
CA PRO A 51 0.65 6.05 -0.95
C PRO A 51 0.39 6.67 0.42
N TYR A 52 1.29 6.45 1.39
CA TYR A 52 1.25 6.95 2.78
C TYR A 52 1.93 8.32 2.95
N LYS A 53 2.76 8.75 1.98
CA LYS A 53 3.41 10.09 2.01
C LYS A 53 2.43 11.26 1.76
N GLU A 54 1.20 10.98 1.33
CA GLU A 54 0.16 11.99 1.07
C GLU A 54 -1.06 11.89 2.02
N GLN A 55 -0.94 11.16 3.13
CA GLN A 55 -2.00 11.15 4.16
C GLN A 55 -1.93 12.38 5.06
#